data_AF-A0A803M6D5-F1
#
_entry.id   AF-A0A803M6D5-F1
#
_cell.length_a   1.000
_cell.length_b   1.000
_cell.length_c   1.000
_cell.angle_alpha   90.00
_cell.angle_beta   90.00
_cell.angle_gamma   90.00
#
_symmetry.space_group_name_H-M   'P 1'
#
loop_
_entity.id
_entity.type
_entity.pdbx_description
1 polymer ?
#
loop_
_entity_poly.entity_id
_entity_poly.type
_entity_poly.pdbx_seq_one_letter_code
_entity_poly.pdbx_strand_id
1 'polypeptide(L)'
;MVIEHVADPAEFCKSLAALTVPNGATMISTINRTMRAYATAIVAAEYVLHWLPKGTHEWSKFLTPEELVLILKRTSVTVQEMAGFVYNPLSGKWLLSDDIGVNFIAFGTKSSEE
;
A
#
# COMPACT_ATOMS: atom_id res chain seq x y z
N MET A 1 -1.62 -4.08 6.56
CA MET A 1 -2.34 -4.20 5.28
C MET A 1 -2.01 -5.55 4.65
N VAL A 2 -2.79 -6.06 3.69
CA VAL A 2 -2.67 -7.50 3.30
C VAL A 2 -1.40 -7.77 2.49
N ILE A 3 -1.06 -6.90 1.53
CA ILE A 3 0.06 -7.10 0.61
C ILE A 3 1.44 -7.11 1.29
N GLU A 4 1.54 -6.63 2.53
CA GLU A 4 2.78 -6.61 3.31
C GLU A 4 3.10 -7.97 3.94
N HIS A 5 2.10 -8.84 4.04
CA HIS A 5 2.18 -10.15 4.69
C HIS A 5 2.21 -11.31 3.69
N VAL A 6 2.11 -11.02 2.39
CA VAL A 6 2.19 -12.06 1.36
C VAL A 6 3.64 -12.41 1.04
N ALA A 7 3.89 -13.65 0.63
CA ALA A 7 5.22 -14.14 0.30
C ALA A 7 5.78 -13.47 -0.98
N ASP A 8 4.93 -13.27 -1.99
CA ASP A 8 5.29 -12.62 -3.25
C ASP A 8 4.20 -11.58 -3.64
N PRO A 9 4.47 -10.27 -3.49
CA PRO A 9 3.53 -9.23 -3.87
C PRO A 9 3.18 -9.20 -5.36
N ALA A 10 4.10 -9.61 -6.23
CA ALA A 10 3.86 -9.65 -7.67
C ALA A 10 2.90 -10.79 -8.04
N GLU A 11 3.07 -11.97 -7.45
CA GLU A 11 2.14 -13.09 -7.62
C GLU A 11 0.75 -12.75 -7.07
N PHE A 12 0.68 -12.07 -5.93
CA PHE A 12 -0.57 -11.58 -5.36
C PHE A 12 -1.29 -10.60 -6.29
N CYS A 13 -0.59 -9.59 -6.80
CA CYS A 13 -1.15 -8.64 -7.77
C CYS A 13 -1.60 -9.32 -9.07
N LYS A 14 -0.84 -10.32 -9.56
CA LYS A 14 -1.23 -11.13 -10.72
C LYS A 14 -2.53 -11.90 -10.47
N SER A 15 -2.66 -12.50 -9.30
CA SER A 15 -3.87 -13.23 -8.89
C SER A 15 -5.07 -12.30 -8.78
N LEU A 16 -4.89 -11.12 -8.18
CA LEU A 16 -5.92 -10.08 -8.13
C LEU A 16 -6.35 -9.67 -9.55
N ALA A 17 -5.41 -9.34 -10.42
CA ALA A 17 -5.72 -8.94 -11.79
C ALA A 17 -6.42 -10.05 -12.59
N ALA A 18 -6.07 -11.32 -12.36
CA ALA A 18 -6.75 -12.47 -12.98
C ALA A 18 -8.23 -12.58 -12.53
N LEU A 19 -8.52 -12.26 -11.26
CA LEU A 19 -9.88 -12.27 -10.70
C LEU A 19 -10.70 -11.03 -11.08
N THR A 20 -10.04 -9.91 -11.39
CA THR A 20 -10.70 -8.70 -11.85
C THR A 20 -11.28 -8.90 -13.26
N VAL A 21 -12.57 -8.62 -13.43
CA VAL A 21 -13.26 -8.63 -14.73
C VAL A 21 -12.67 -7.57 -15.67
N PRO A 22 -12.80 -7.69 -17.01
CA PRO A 22 -12.42 -6.63 -17.93
C PRO A 22 -13.09 -5.30 -17.57
N ASN A 23 -12.34 -4.20 -17.60
CA ASN A 23 -12.74 -2.87 -17.11
C ASN A 23 -13.13 -2.80 -15.63
N GLY A 24 -12.87 -3.86 -14.86
CA GLY A 24 -13.10 -3.92 -13.43
C GLY A 24 -12.08 -3.10 -12.64
N ALA A 25 -12.50 -2.62 -11.47
CA ALA A 25 -11.66 -1.86 -10.56
C ALA A 25 -10.83 -2.78 -9.65
N THR A 26 -9.62 -2.35 -9.34
CA THR A 26 -8.73 -2.94 -8.33
C THR A 26 -8.27 -1.83 -7.39
N MET A 27 -8.36 -2.07 -6.08
CA MET A 27 -7.82 -1.18 -5.06
C MET A 27 -6.83 -1.94 -4.17
N ILE A 28 -5.68 -1.33 -3.90
CA ILE A 28 -4.65 -1.89 -3.01
C ILE A 28 -4.22 -0.81 -2.03
N SER A 29 -4.27 -1.10 -0.73
CA SER A 29 -3.71 -0.24 0.31
C SER A 29 -2.45 -0.88 0.93
N THR A 30 -1.42 -0.07 1.15
CA THR A 30 -0.15 -0.50 1.79
C THR A 30 0.54 0.67 2.50
N ILE A 31 1.40 0.38 3.48
CA ILE A 31 2.38 1.31 4.04
C ILE A 31 3.46 1.52 2.98
N ASN A 32 3.90 2.78 2.82
CA ASN A 32 4.96 3.13 1.90
C ASN A 32 6.32 2.79 2.52
N ARG A 33 7.21 2.18 1.74
CA ARG A 33 8.61 1.98 2.11
C ARG A 33 9.42 3.29 2.06
N THR A 34 9.09 4.28 2.89
CA THR A 34 9.90 5.48 3.12
C THR A 34 10.50 5.56 4.54
N MET A 35 11.69 6.14 4.68
CA MET A 35 12.30 6.35 6.00
C MET A 35 11.37 7.11 6.97
N ARG A 36 10.44 7.93 6.44
CA ARG A 36 9.40 8.61 7.20
C ARG A 36 8.39 7.63 7.79
N ALA A 37 7.85 6.70 6.99
CA ALA A 37 6.93 5.67 7.47
C ALA A 37 7.59 4.75 8.52
N TYR A 38 8.88 4.41 8.32
CA TYR A 38 9.68 3.71 9.32
C TYR A 38 9.74 4.51 10.64
N ALA A 39 10.09 5.79 10.56
CA ALA A 39 10.23 6.65 11.73
C ALA A 39 8.90 6.90 12.47
N THR A 40 7.78 7.12 11.78
CA THR A 40 6.51 7.38 12.47
C THR A 40 5.78 6.13 12.91
N ALA A 41 5.74 5.06 12.09
CA ALA A 41 4.98 3.87 12.43
C ALA A 41 5.78 2.90 13.31
N ILE A 42 7.04 2.63 12.94
CA ILE A 42 7.84 1.58 13.60
C ILE A 42 8.47 2.11 14.89
N VAL A 43 9.05 3.32 14.89
CA VAL A 43 9.63 3.88 16.13
C VAL A 43 8.54 4.18 17.16
N ALA A 44 7.40 4.72 16.75
CA ALA A 44 6.30 4.96 17.69
C ALA A 44 5.73 3.65 18.27
N ALA A 45 5.48 2.63 17.45
CA ALA A 45 4.87 1.38 17.90
C ALA A 45 5.84 0.44 18.65
N GLU A 46 7.08 0.27 18.18
CA GLU A 46 8.05 -0.66 18.76
C GLU A 46 8.91 -0.03 19.87
N TYR A 47 9.25 1.25 19.78
CA TYR A 47 10.22 1.88 20.70
C TYR A 47 9.60 2.85 21.70
N VAL A 48 8.48 3.52 21.36
CA VAL A 48 7.83 4.47 22.26
C VAL A 48 6.67 3.82 23.03
N LEU A 49 5.79 3.11 22.32
CA LEU A 49 4.56 2.57 22.89
C LEU A 49 4.69 1.11 23.35
N HIS A 50 5.77 0.42 22.98
CA HIS A 50 6.02 -1.02 23.26
C HIS A 50 4.82 -1.92 22.90
N TRP A 51 4.04 -1.57 21.88
CA TRP A 51 2.89 -2.36 21.46
C TRP A 51 3.27 -3.63 20.71
N LEU A 52 4.49 -3.67 20.16
CA LEU A 52 4.99 -4.80 19.37
C LEU A 52 6.45 -5.14 19.74
N PRO A 53 6.85 -6.42 19.64
CA PRO A 53 8.24 -6.83 19.81
C PRO A 53 9.16 -6.11 18.81
N LYS A 54 10.40 -5.84 19.23
CA LYS A 54 11.41 -5.22 18.35
C LYS A 54 11.69 -6.11 17.14
N GLY A 55 11.67 -5.51 15.95
CA GLY A 55 11.94 -6.23 14.69
C GLY A 55 10.74 -6.97 14.11
N THR A 56 9.51 -6.62 14.53
CA THR A 56 8.29 -7.22 13.98
C THR A 56 8.03 -6.74 12.55
N HIS A 57 8.48 -5.54 12.20
CA HIS A 57 8.35 -5.01 10.83
C HIS A 57 9.66 -5.18 10.04
N GLU A 58 9.70 -6.15 9.13
CA GLU A 58 10.75 -6.24 8.11
C GLU A 58 10.55 -5.15 7.06
N TRP A 59 11.30 -4.05 7.21
CA TRP A 59 11.29 -2.89 6.32
C TRP A 59 11.42 -3.24 4.82
N SER A 60 12.11 -4.33 4.52
CA SER A 60 12.33 -4.84 3.16
C SER A 60 11.05 -5.34 2.47
N LYS A 61 10.00 -5.67 3.22
CA LYS A 61 8.74 -6.23 2.67
C LYS A 61 7.73 -5.18 2.21
N PHE A 62 7.93 -3.90 2.55
CA PHE A 62 7.05 -2.83 2.09
C PHE A 62 7.35 -2.48 0.63
N LEU A 63 6.31 -2.16 -0.13
CA LEU A 63 6.42 -1.69 -1.51
C LEU A 63 6.45 -0.16 -1.54
N THR A 64 7.21 0.41 -2.48
CA THR A 64 7.03 1.81 -2.87
C THR A 64 5.85 1.94 -3.85
N PRO A 65 5.26 3.15 -3.99
CA PRO A 65 4.23 3.42 -4.98
C PRO A 65 4.66 3.03 -6.40
N GLU A 66 5.90 3.32 -6.77
CA GLU A 66 6.45 3.02 -8.10
C GLU A 66 6.57 1.52 -8.35
N GLU A 67 7.01 0.75 -7.34
CA GLU A 67 7.07 -0.71 -7.42
C GLU A 67 5.67 -1.30 -7.62
N LEU A 68 4.67 -0.82 -6.88
CA LEU A 68 3.29 -1.28 -7.01
C LEU A 68 2.73 -0.96 -8.40
N VAL A 69 2.94 0.26 -8.92
CA VAL A 69 2.51 0.65 -10.27
C VAL A 69 3.11 -0.27 -11.32
N LEU A 70 4.41 -0.55 -11.19
CA LEU A 70 5.12 -1.37 -12.16
C LEU A 70 4.64 -2.84 -12.13
N ILE A 71 4.36 -3.37 -10.95
CA ILE A 71 3.75 -4.71 -10.80
C ILE A 71 2.35 -4.75 -11.43
N LEU A 72 1.47 -3.81 -11.08
CA LEU A 72 0.10 -3.77 -11.59
C LEU A 72 0.03 -3.56 -13.10
N LYS A 73 0.92 -2.71 -13.64
CA LYS A 73 1.01 -2.49 -15.08
C LYS A 73 1.39 -3.77 -15.84
N ARG A 74 2.26 -4.61 -15.27
CA ARG A 74 2.62 -5.92 -15.86
C ARG A 74 1.48 -6.92 -15.82
N THR A 75 0.43 -6.68 -15.03
CA THR A 75 -0.75 -7.53 -14.90
C THR A 75 -1.98 -6.90 -15.57
N SER A 76 -1.79 -6.00 -16.54
CA SER A 76 -2.86 -5.31 -17.27
C SER A 76 -3.77 -4.43 -16.41
N VAL A 77 -3.31 -4.01 -15.23
CA VAL A 77 -4.01 -3.04 -14.38
C VAL A 77 -3.32 -1.69 -14.49
N THR A 78 -4.05 -0.68 -14.95
CA THR A 78 -3.56 0.70 -15.03
C THR A 78 -3.97 1.44 -13.76
N VAL A 79 -3.00 1.86 -12.96
CA VAL A 79 -3.24 2.73 -11.80
C VAL A 79 -3.64 4.12 -12.29
N GLN A 80 -4.76 4.63 -11.80
CA GLN A 80 -5.33 5.92 -12.18
C GLN A 80 -5.11 6.97 -11.08
N GLU A 81 -5.31 6.57 -9.83
CA GLU A 81 -5.24 7.48 -8.69
C GLU A 81 -4.51 6.83 -7.51
N MET A 82 -3.86 7.67 -6.71
CA MET A 82 -3.31 7.30 -5.42
C MET A 82 -3.61 8.38 -4.39
N ALA A 83 -3.88 7.95 -3.16
CA ALA A 83 -4.05 8.85 -2.02
C ALA A 83 -3.46 8.21 -0.75
N GLY A 84 -3.01 9.02 0.19
CA GLY A 84 -2.64 8.61 1.53
C GLY A 84 -3.78 8.80 2.53
N PHE A 85 -3.60 8.23 3.73
CA PHE A 85 -4.46 8.46 4.88
C PHE A 85 -3.68 9.17 5.99
N VAL A 86 -4.24 10.28 6.47
CA VAL A 86 -3.68 11.05 7.58
C VAL A 86 -4.71 11.12 8.71
N TYR A 87 -4.26 10.87 9.93
CA TYR A 87 -5.08 11.02 11.12
C TYR A 87 -5.07 12.47 11.60
N ASN A 88 -6.26 13.07 11.77
CA ASN A 88 -6.40 14.37 12.37
C ASN A 88 -6.69 14.24 13.87
N PRO A 89 -5.72 14.54 14.75
CA PRO A 89 -5.88 14.36 16.20
C PRO A 89 -6.90 15.31 16.83
N LEU A 90 -7.17 16.46 16.21
CA LEU A 90 -8.12 17.45 16.73
C LEU A 90 -9.57 17.00 16.51
N SER A 91 -9.85 16.36 15.38
CA SER A 91 -11.19 15.86 15.05
C SER A 91 -11.38 14.37 15.33
N GLY A 92 -10.30 13.63 15.61
CA GLY A 92 -10.30 12.19 15.81
C GLY A 92 -10.65 11.39 14.55
N LYS A 93 -10.52 12.00 13.36
CA LYS A 93 -10.95 11.41 12.08
C LYS A 93 -9.77 11.12 11.17
N TRP A 94 -9.89 10.05 10.39
CA TRP A 94 -9.02 9.76 9.27
C TRP A 94 -9.48 10.53 8.04
N LEU A 95 -8.55 11.14 7.34
CA LEU A 95 -8.79 11.91 6.12
C LEU A 95 -7.94 11.34 4.98
N LEU A 96 -8.49 11.36 3.77
CA LEU A 96 -7.69 11.20 2.55
C LEU A 96 -6.77 12.41 2.39
N SER A 97 -5.57 12.17 1.91
CA SER A 97 -4.53 13.17 1.73
C SER A 97 -3.71 12.86 0.49
N ASP A 98 -3.14 13.89 -0.13
CA ASP A 98 -2.16 13.71 -1.21
C ASP A 98 -0.79 13.25 -0.68
N ASP A 99 -0.58 13.25 0.64
CA ASP A 99 0.66 12.75 1.26
C ASP A 99 0.67 11.21 1.31
N ILE A 100 1.23 10.60 0.25
CA ILE A 100 1.48 9.16 0.15
C ILE A 100 2.79 8.72 0.83
N GLY A 101 3.47 9.61 1.55
CA GLY A 101 4.80 9.35 2.10
C GLY A 101 4.81 8.32 3.22
N VAL A 102 3.70 8.10 3.92
CA VAL A 102 3.61 7.11 5.01
C VAL A 102 2.83 5.87 4.60
N ASN A 103 1.70 6.06 3.93
CA ASN A 103 0.84 4.98 3.45
C ASN A 103 0.12 5.47 2.21
N PHE A 104 -0.38 4.54 1.41
CA PHE A 104 -1.13 4.87 0.22
C PHE A 104 -2.17 3.81 -0.12
N ILE A 105 -3.24 4.26 -0.76
CA ILE A 105 -4.19 3.44 -1.51
C ILE A 105 -4.02 3.75 -2.99
N ALA A 106 -3.87 2.72 -3.81
CA ALA A 106 -3.82 2.80 -5.25
C ALA A 106 -5.15 2.28 -5.82
N PHE A 107 -5.76 3.07 -6.70
CA PHE A 107 -6.92 2.69 -7.49
C PHE A 107 -6.51 2.51 -8.94
N GLY A 108 -6.89 1.38 -9.53
CA GLY A 108 -6.63 1.10 -10.93
C GLY A 108 -7.73 0.30 -11.58
N THR A 109 -7.74 0.29 -12.91
CA THR A 109 -8.70 -0.46 -13.72
C THR A 109 -7.96 -1.48 -14.58
N LYS A 110 -8.55 -2.67 -14.73
CA LYS A 110 -8.02 -3.69 -15.63
C LYS A 110 -8.39 -3.33 -17.06
N SER A 111 -7.38 -3.19 -17.92
CA SER A 111 -7.60 -2.99 -19.35
C SER A 111 -8.33 -4.19 -19.93
N SER A 112 -9.34 -3.95 -20.76
CA SER A 112 -9.86 -4.95 -21.67
C SER A 112 -8.71 -5.41 -22.57
N GLU A 113 -8.47 -6.72 -22.67
CA GLU A 113 -7.76 -7.25 -23.83
C GLU A 113 -8.66 -6.93 -25.04
N GLU A 114 -8.12 -6.22 -26.04
CA GLU A 114 -8.78 -5.99 -27.34
C GLU A 114 -8.72 -7.26 -28.20
#